data_AF-A0AA90ZC30-F1
#
_entry.id   AF-A0AA90ZC30-F1
#
_cell.length_a   1.000
_cell.length_b   1.000
_cell.length_c   1.000
_cell.angle_alpha   90.00
_cell.angle_beta   90.00
_cell.angle_gamma   90.00
#
_symmetry.space_group_name_H-M   'P 1'
#
loop_
_entity.id
_entity.type
_entity.pdbx_description
1 polymer ?
#
loop_
_entity_poly.entity_id
_entity_poly.type
_entity_poly.pdbx_seq_one_letter_code
_entity_poly.pdbx_strand_id
1 'polypeptide(L)'
;MEANARLYYRENPFKDIPMADPFHLQYVSEKFGVSRIQDFSPEGDRSGDDLPWNRISQAVLLRDNFQCRVCERSELGAVPGSSGFQKIHFSLEVHHIIPRKDKGSDSFRNLITLCEECHRKTFSNGYSGLPSSGPLDLYYLDREVLVHIPSSLQSPIKGMKGFLSNFHVDFTDLGRKILAPAKGARLLVRFAKTDIGNFRQIGDELAELEDVSDFRTLKVSQVNGQTLKVRFFTDSNDRIIA
;
A
#
# COMPACT_ATOMS: atom_id res chain seq x y z
N MET A 1 27.81 36.89 31.98
CA MET A 1 28.59 36.69 30.75
C MET A 1 29.42 35.45 31.00
N GLU A 2 29.23 34.29 30.38
CA GLU A 2 28.56 33.91 29.14
C GLU A 2 27.86 32.56 29.38
N ALA A 3 26.62 32.42 28.91
CA ALA A 3 25.94 31.14 28.92
C ALA A 3 26.54 30.29 27.78
N ASN A 4 27.17 29.18 28.18
CA ASN A 4 27.72 28.15 27.31
C ASN A 4 26.63 27.59 26.38
N ALA A 5 26.47 28.19 25.19
CA ALA A 5 25.65 27.65 24.13
C ALA A 5 26.41 26.45 23.52
N ARG A 6 26.28 25.28 24.16
CA ARG A 6 26.60 24.01 23.52
C ARG A 6 25.65 23.84 22.33
N LEU A 7 26.10 24.29 21.17
CA LEU A 7 25.56 23.89 19.88
C LEU A 7 25.77 22.38 19.76
N TYR A 8 24.79 21.61 20.22
CA TYR A 8 24.67 20.21 19.83
C TYR A 8 24.43 20.21 18.33
N TYR A 9 25.49 19.99 17.54
CA TYR A 9 25.36 19.52 16.17
C TYR A 9 24.58 18.19 16.24
N ARG A 10 23.27 18.28 16.16
CA ARG A 10 22.41 17.11 16.04
C ARG A 10 22.55 16.64 14.61
N GLU A 11 23.20 15.50 14.41
CA GLU A 11 23.27 14.89 13.10
C GLU A 11 21.85 14.66 12.56
N ASN A 12 21.60 15.11 11.33
CA ASN A 12 20.33 14.86 10.67
C ASN A 12 20.20 13.35 10.41
N PRO A 13 19.23 12.65 11.03
CA PRO A 13 19.11 11.19 10.92
C PRO A 13 18.71 10.72 9.51
N PHE A 14 18.30 11.64 8.63
CA PHE A 14 17.85 11.33 7.27
C PHE A 14 18.92 11.57 6.20
N LYS A 15 20.07 12.18 6.55
CA LYS A 15 21.09 12.64 5.58
C LYS A 15 21.75 11.50 4.79
N ASP A 16 21.85 10.32 5.40
CA ASP A 16 22.56 9.16 4.85
C ASP A 16 21.62 8.09 4.27
N ILE A 17 20.32 8.38 4.20
CA ILE A 17 19.33 7.45 3.66
C ILE A 17 19.43 7.44 2.12
N PRO A 18 19.55 6.26 1.47
CA PRO A 18 19.62 6.17 0.02
C PRO A 18 18.35 6.72 -0.65
N MET A 19 18.51 7.54 -1.69
CA MET A 19 17.39 8.05 -2.48
C MET A 19 16.72 6.93 -3.29
N ALA A 20 15.41 7.07 -3.52
CA ALA A 20 14.60 6.16 -4.31
C ALA A 20 15.04 6.18 -5.78
N ASP A 21 14.89 5.03 -6.42
CA ASP A 21 15.23 4.87 -7.82
C ASP A 21 14.37 5.79 -8.73
N PRO A 22 14.97 6.53 -9.68
CA PRO A 22 14.21 7.43 -10.55
C PRO A 22 13.12 6.76 -11.40
N PHE A 23 13.30 5.51 -11.83
CA PHE A 23 12.26 4.78 -12.56
C PHE A 23 11.10 4.41 -11.65
N HIS A 24 11.40 4.06 -10.38
CA HIS A 24 10.36 3.87 -9.38
C HIS A 24 9.57 5.16 -9.10
N LEU A 25 10.24 6.31 -8.97
CA LEU A 25 9.58 7.60 -8.81
C LEU A 25 8.63 7.92 -9.97
N GLN A 26 9.05 7.61 -11.20
CA GLN A 26 8.22 7.74 -12.38
C GLN A 26 6.99 6.82 -12.32
N TYR A 27 7.18 5.55 -11.96
CA TYR A 27 6.08 4.59 -11.78
C TYR A 27 5.03 5.09 -10.76
N VAL A 28 5.46 5.60 -9.60
CA VAL A 28 4.52 6.16 -8.61
C VAL A 28 3.79 7.39 -9.16
N SER A 29 4.51 8.24 -9.93
CA SER A 29 3.94 9.43 -10.57
C SER A 29 2.79 9.07 -11.52
N GLU A 30 3.02 8.05 -12.36
CA GLU A 30 2.04 7.52 -13.32
C GLU A 30 0.86 6.87 -12.59
N LYS A 31 1.14 6.00 -11.61
CA LYS A 31 0.10 5.29 -10.83
C LYS A 31 -0.84 6.23 -10.09
N PHE A 32 -0.32 7.32 -9.53
CA PHE A 32 -1.14 8.28 -8.79
C PHE A 32 -1.64 9.44 -9.67
N GLY A 33 -1.24 9.55 -10.94
CA GLY A 33 -1.60 10.68 -11.79
C GLY A 33 -1.20 12.03 -11.19
N VAL A 34 -0.02 12.08 -10.57
CA VAL A 34 0.55 13.28 -9.92
C VAL A 34 1.76 13.73 -10.73
N SER A 35 1.91 15.05 -10.93
CA SER A 35 3.07 15.61 -11.61
C SER A 35 4.35 15.32 -10.83
N ARG A 36 5.36 14.75 -11.51
CA ARG A 36 6.70 14.37 -11.03
C ARG A 36 6.83 14.23 -9.52
N ILE A 37 6.51 13.05 -9.00
CA ILE A 37 6.82 12.67 -7.62
C ILE A 37 8.32 12.80 -7.37
N GLN A 38 8.65 13.34 -6.20
CA GLN A 38 10.02 13.55 -5.74
C GLN A 38 10.30 12.63 -4.54
N ASP A 39 11.56 12.29 -4.33
CA ASP A 39 11.95 11.70 -3.07
C ASP A 39 11.90 12.73 -1.93
N PHE A 40 12.02 12.25 -0.69
CA PHE A 40 12.10 13.12 0.48
C PHE A 40 13.42 13.92 0.47
N SER A 41 13.42 15.10 1.09
CA SER A 41 14.60 15.90 1.37
C SER A 41 14.97 15.69 2.83
N PRO A 42 16.21 15.33 3.19
CA PRO A 42 16.61 15.21 4.59
C PRO A 42 16.33 16.48 5.43
N GLU A 43 16.36 17.65 4.81
CA GLU A 43 16.10 18.96 5.40
C GLU A 43 14.60 19.27 5.50
N GLY A 44 13.76 18.46 4.85
CA GLY A 44 12.33 18.65 4.69
C GLY A 44 11.98 19.78 3.73
N ASP A 45 10.70 20.13 3.72
CA ASP A 45 10.18 21.14 2.80
C ASP A 45 8.99 21.91 3.38
N ARG A 46 8.95 23.20 3.05
CA ARG A 46 7.95 24.18 3.50
C ARG A 46 7.10 24.71 2.34
N SER A 47 7.53 24.47 1.10
CA SER A 47 6.80 24.82 -0.11
C SER A 47 6.14 23.55 -0.67
N GLY A 48 4.82 23.45 -0.64
CA GLY A 48 4.14 22.25 -1.10
C GLY A 48 2.75 22.52 -1.64
N ASP A 49 2.35 21.70 -2.60
CA ASP A 49 1.02 21.66 -3.21
C ASP A 49 0.01 20.95 -2.30
N ASP A 50 -1.26 21.37 -2.38
CA ASP A 50 -2.39 20.82 -1.63
C ASP A 50 -2.89 19.49 -2.22
N LEU A 51 -2.08 18.44 -2.19
CA LEU A 51 -2.60 17.09 -2.40
C LEU A 51 -3.36 16.63 -1.15
N PRO A 52 -4.58 16.07 -1.29
CA PRO A 52 -5.30 15.50 -0.15
C PRO A 52 -4.44 14.47 0.59
N TRP A 53 -4.39 14.55 1.92
CA TRP A 53 -3.55 13.72 2.79
C TRP A 53 -3.65 12.22 2.48
N ASN A 54 -4.86 11.72 2.23
CA ASN A 54 -5.11 10.32 1.89
C ASN A 54 -4.42 9.90 0.58
N ARG A 55 -4.29 10.80 -0.39
CA ARG A 55 -3.65 10.52 -1.68
C ARG A 55 -2.14 10.62 -1.58
N ILE A 56 -1.63 11.67 -0.94
CA ILE A 56 -0.17 11.87 -0.83
C ILE A 56 0.47 10.84 0.11
N SER A 57 -0.17 10.48 1.22
CA SER A 57 0.37 9.46 2.12
C SER A 57 0.47 8.09 1.45
N GLN A 58 -0.52 7.70 0.64
CA GLN A 58 -0.45 6.45 -0.15
C GLN A 58 0.67 6.49 -1.19
N ALA A 59 0.85 7.63 -1.86
CA ALA A 59 1.91 7.81 -2.83
C ALA A 59 3.30 7.78 -2.17
N VAL A 60 3.45 8.35 -0.96
CA VAL A 60 4.69 8.28 -0.17
C VAL A 60 4.99 6.85 0.29
N LEU A 61 3.99 6.09 0.75
CA LEU A 61 4.17 4.69 1.12
C LEU A 61 4.62 3.84 -0.08
N LEU A 62 4.01 4.04 -1.25
CA LEU A 62 4.42 3.34 -2.47
C LEU A 62 5.82 3.76 -2.93
N ARG A 63 6.12 5.06 -2.90
CA ARG A 63 7.46 5.62 -3.19
C ARG A 63 8.53 4.95 -2.33
N ASP A 64 8.22 4.73 -1.07
CA ASP A 64 9.12 4.14 -0.08
C ASP A 64 9.04 2.60 -0.05
N ASN A 65 8.44 1.96 -1.07
CA ASN A 65 8.29 0.51 -1.20
C ASN A 65 7.65 -0.18 0.02
N PHE A 66 6.74 0.52 0.70
CA PHE A 66 6.14 0.08 1.96
C PHE A 66 7.18 -0.38 2.99
N GLN A 67 8.30 0.33 3.07
CA GLN A 67 9.41 0.06 3.97
C GLN A 67 9.78 1.31 4.75
N CYS A 68 10.19 1.13 6.01
CA CYS A 68 10.81 2.20 6.77
C CYS A 68 12.08 2.68 6.03
N ARG A 69 12.17 3.96 5.69
CA ARG A 69 13.34 4.50 4.96
C ARG A 69 14.61 4.56 5.80
N VAL A 70 14.52 4.37 7.12
CA VAL A 70 15.66 4.36 8.03
C VAL A 70 16.23 2.96 8.24
N CYS A 71 15.38 1.94 8.41
CA CYS A 71 15.84 0.59 8.76
C CYS A 71 15.31 -0.51 7.84
N GLU A 72 14.63 -0.14 6.76
CA GLU A 72 14.12 -1.03 5.70
C GLU A 72 13.05 -2.04 6.17
N ARG A 73 12.72 -2.05 7.47
CA ARG A 73 11.68 -2.92 8.00
C ARG A 73 10.31 -2.56 7.44
N SER A 74 9.61 -3.59 6.98
CA SER A 74 8.17 -3.59 6.75
C SER A 74 7.49 -4.30 7.92
N GLU A 75 7.34 -3.64 9.06
CA GLU A 75 6.78 -4.29 10.24
C GLU A 75 5.29 -4.59 10.01
N LEU A 76 4.88 -5.84 10.20
CA LEU A 76 3.50 -6.29 10.06
C LEU A 76 2.89 -6.46 11.46
N GLY A 77 2.07 -5.52 11.92
CA GLY A 77 1.33 -5.70 13.17
C GLY A 77 -0.03 -6.36 12.95
N ALA A 78 -0.60 -6.91 14.03
CA ALA A 78 -1.95 -7.49 14.02
C ALA A 78 -2.94 -6.52 14.67
N VAL A 79 -3.99 -6.12 13.94
CA VAL A 79 -5.16 -5.47 14.56
C VAL A 79 -6.27 -6.52 14.73
N PRO A 80 -6.86 -6.66 15.94
CA PRO A 80 -8.06 -7.47 16.13
C PRO A 80 -9.19 -6.98 15.22
N GLY A 81 -9.58 -7.79 14.25
CA GLY A 81 -10.72 -7.51 13.37
C GLY A 81 -12.01 -8.00 14.02
N SER A 82 -13.05 -7.16 14.06
CA SER A 82 -14.41 -7.51 14.48
C SER A 82 -15.10 -8.59 13.63
N SER A 83 -14.45 -9.04 12.54
CA SER A 83 -14.95 -10.01 11.57
C SER A 83 -14.36 -11.42 11.70
N GLY A 84 -13.56 -11.72 12.74
CA GLY A 84 -12.94 -13.04 12.91
C GLY A 84 -11.74 -13.32 11.99
N PHE A 85 -11.26 -12.31 11.26
CA PHE A 85 -10.02 -12.35 10.46
C PHE A 85 -8.96 -11.48 11.14
N GLN A 86 -7.72 -11.98 11.26
CA GLN A 86 -6.59 -11.15 11.70
C GLN A 86 -6.19 -10.21 10.56
N LYS A 87 -6.27 -8.90 10.82
CA LYS A 87 -5.85 -7.85 9.88
C LYS A 87 -4.35 -7.60 10.09
N ILE A 88 -3.54 -7.73 9.04
CA ILE A 88 -2.18 -7.17 9.01
C ILE A 88 -2.29 -5.67 8.75
N HIS A 89 -1.56 -4.90 9.55
CA HIS A 89 -1.20 -3.55 9.19
C HIS A 89 0.30 -3.50 8.96
N PHE A 90 0.75 -2.70 8.00
CA PHE A 90 2.12 -2.22 8.10
C PHE A 90 2.14 -1.27 9.32
N SER A 91 2.98 -1.54 10.31
CA SER A 91 3.32 -0.61 11.39
C SER A 91 4.24 0.49 10.84
N LEU A 92 3.80 1.13 9.77
CA LEU A 92 4.50 2.19 9.04
C LEU A 92 3.64 3.44 9.04
N GLU A 93 4.28 4.57 9.28
CA GLU A 93 3.64 5.88 9.32
C GLU A 93 4.38 6.84 8.39
N VAL A 94 3.60 7.70 7.71
CA VAL A 94 4.16 8.80 6.92
C VAL A 94 4.45 9.95 7.88
N HIS A 95 5.72 10.24 8.07
CA HIS A 95 6.23 11.24 8.97
C HIS A 95 6.58 12.54 8.25
N HIS A 96 6.22 13.67 8.85
CA HIS A 96 6.69 14.98 8.42
C HIS A 96 8.09 15.26 8.93
N ILE A 97 9.06 15.45 8.03
CA ILE A 97 10.46 15.79 8.36
C ILE A 97 10.54 17.14 9.07
N ILE A 98 9.93 18.18 8.51
CA ILE A 98 9.58 19.40 9.23
C ILE A 98 8.14 19.22 9.75
N PRO A 99 7.90 19.25 11.06
CA PRO A 99 6.55 19.08 11.61
C PRO A 99 5.56 20.13 11.11
N ARG A 100 4.27 19.75 10.98
CA ARG A 100 3.20 20.70 10.62
C ARG A 100 3.13 21.92 11.54
N LYS A 101 3.32 21.74 12.86
CA LYS A 101 3.34 22.86 13.83
C LYS A 101 4.43 23.89 13.52
N ASP A 102 5.52 23.43 12.89
CA ASP A 102 6.66 24.23 12.51
C ASP A 102 6.57 24.67 11.05
N LYS A 103 5.37 24.65 10.44
CA LYS A 103 5.07 24.98 9.04
C LYS A 103 5.75 24.07 8.00
N GLY A 104 5.94 22.80 8.32
CA GLY A 104 6.26 21.82 7.29
C GLY A 104 5.06 21.55 6.38
N SER A 105 5.34 21.37 5.09
CA SER A 105 4.32 21.16 4.07
C SER A 105 3.91 19.69 3.93
N ASP A 106 2.76 19.43 3.33
CA ASP A 106 2.37 18.10 2.84
C ASP A 106 2.96 17.90 1.43
N SER A 107 4.28 18.07 1.26
CA SER A 107 4.98 17.78 -0.01
C SER A 107 5.74 16.48 0.08
N PHE A 108 5.98 15.80 -1.05
CA PHE A 108 6.78 14.57 -1.06
C PHE A 108 8.18 14.77 -0.45
N ARG A 109 8.76 15.96 -0.64
CA ARG A 109 10.06 16.32 -0.06
C ARG A 109 10.03 16.43 1.46
N ASN A 110 8.87 16.68 2.07
CA ASN A 110 8.74 16.78 3.53
C ASN A 110 8.20 15.50 4.18
N LEU A 111 7.86 14.47 3.41
CA LEU A 111 7.21 13.25 3.91
C LEU A 111 8.11 12.03 3.72
N ILE A 112 8.22 11.20 4.76
CA ILE A 112 9.04 9.97 4.77
C ILE A 112 8.33 8.84 5.50
N THR A 113 8.43 7.61 5.01
CA THR A 113 7.86 6.42 5.66
C THR A 113 8.78 5.90 6.76
N LEU A 114 8.26 5.74 7.98
CA LEU A 114 9.00 5.22 9.15
C LEU A 114 8.22 4.09 9.84
N CYS A 115 8.92 3.10 10.42
CA CYS A 115 8.30 2.19 11.38
C CYS A 115 8.11 2.85 12.75
N GLU A 116 7.27 2.28 13.61
CA GLU A 116 6.98 2.80 14.95
C GLU A 116 8.27 3.09 15.76
N GLU A 117 9.24 2.18 15.73
CA GLU A 117 10.49 2.33 16.47
C GLU A 117 11.33 3.52 15.96
N CYS A 118 11.50 3.63 14.63
CA CYS A 118 12.22 4.74 14.01
C CYS A 118 11.47 6.06 14.21
N HIS A 119 10.14 6.04 14.09
CA HIS A 119 9.29 7.20 14.31
C HIS A 119 9.43 7.73 15.75
N ARG A 120 9.36 6.84 16.77
CA ARG A 120 9.58 7.19 18.17
C ARG A 120 10.97 7.77 18.44
N LYS A 121 12.01 7.20 17.81
CA LYS A 121 13.39 7.71 17.92
C LYS A 121 13.51 9.14 17.38
N THR A 122 12.82 9.46 16.29
CA THR A 122 12.75 10.84 15.78
C THR A 122 12.12 11.81 16.80
N PHE A 123 11.10 11.38 17.56
CA PHE A 123 10.50 12.21 18.63
C PHE A 123 11.33 12.33 19.91
N SER A 124 12.15 11.33 20.23
CA SER A 124 12.98 11.32 21.45
C SER A 124 14.07 12.40 21.49
N ASN A 125 14.25 13.15 20.41
CA ASN A 125 15.16 14.28 20.30
C ASN A 125 14.55 15.64 20.72
N GLY A 126 13.44 15.66 21.47
CA GLY A 126 12.94 16.87 22.16
C GLY A 126 11.58 17.39 21.70
N TYR A 127 10.66 16.51 21.33
CA TYR A 127 9.26 16.88 21.05
C TYR A 127 8.34 16.49 22.22
N SER A 128 7.59 17.47 22.75
CA SER A 128 6.56 17.31 23.76
C SER A 128 5.21 16.94 23.12
N GLY A 129 4.88 15.65 23.16
CA GLY A 129 3.49 15.15 23.12
C GLY A 129 3.03 14.45 21.84
N LEU A 130 2.63 13.18 21.96
CA LEU A 130 1.67 12.57 21.05
C LEU A 130 0.29 13.21 21.31
N PRO A 131 -0.52 13.57 20.30
CA PRO A 131 -1.96 13.52 20.51
C PRO A 131 -2.33 12.05 20.72
N SER A 132 -2.51 11.68 21.97
CA SER A 132 -3.38 10.57 22.34
C SER A 132 -4.73 10.79 21.65
N SER A 133 -5.23 9.77 20.94
CA SER A 133 -6.55 9.70 20.29
C SER A 133 -6.78 10.50 18.98
N GLY A 134 -5.86 10.40 18.02
CA GLY A 134 -6.24 10.52 16.60
C GLY A 134 -6.47 9.11 16.02
N PRO A 135 -7.42 8.90 15.08
CA PRO A 135 -7.47 7.64 14.36
C PRO A 135 -6.12 7.44 13.66
N LEU A 136 -5.42 6.37 13.99
CA LEU A 136 -4.34 5.85 13.14
C LEU A 136 -4.90 5.81 11.70
N ASP A 137 -4.18 6.36 10.73
CA ASP A 137 -4.53 6.20 9.33
C ASP A 137 -4.25 4.75 8.94
N LEU A 138 -5.22 3.90 9.26
CA LEU A 138 -5.16 2.44 9.18
C LEU A 138 -5.21 1.99 7.71
N TYR A 139 -4.09 1.53 7.18
CA TYR A 139 -4.05 0.81 5.91
C TYR A 139 -4.12 -0.71 6.14
N TYR A 140 -5.13 -1.35 5.56
CA TYR A 140 -5.55 -2.72 5.88
C TYR A 140 -5.05 -3.76 4.86
N LEU A 141 -4.34 -4.79 5.30
CA LEU A 141 -4.03 -5.98 4.50
C LEU A 141 -4.34 -7.23 5.33
N ASP A 142 -5.22 -8.14 4.94
CA ASP A 142 -5.55 -9.29 5.79
C ASP A 142 -4.34 -10.27 5.92
N ARG A 143 -4.16 -10.92 7.09
CA ARG A 143 -3.09 -11.95 7.29
C ARG A 143 -3.22 -13.11 6.33
N GLU A 144 -4.45 -13.35 5.96
CA GLU A 144 -4.83 -14.31 4.95
C GLU A 144 -5.86 -13.63 4.07
N VAL A 145 -5.52 -13.48 2.79
CA VAL A 145 -6.42 -12.93 1.78
C VAL A 145 -7.03 -14.07 1.01
N LEU A 146 -8.27 -13.88 0.56
CA LEU A 146 -8.82 -14.72 -0.49
C LEU A 146 -8.47 -14.06 -1.80
N VAL A 147 -7.73 -14.75 -2.66
CA VAL A 147 -7.32 -14.27 -3.98
C VAL A 147 -7.95 -15.13 -5.05
N HIS A 148 -8.51 -14.50 -6.07
CA HIS A 148 -8.93 -15.15 -7.29
C HIS A 148 -7.70 -15.73 -7.98
N ILE A 149 -7.76 -16.99 -8.42
CA ILE A 149 -6.67 -17.60 -9.16
C ILE A 149 -7.07 -17.70 -10.63
N PRO A 150 -6.51 -16.85 -11.50
CA PRO A 150 -6.79 -16.89 -12.92
C PRO A 150 -6.56 -18.26 -13.53
N SER A 151 -7.29 -18.54 -14.60
CA SER A 151 -7.11 -19.81 -15.33
C SER A 151 -5.74 -19.97 -15.98
N SER A 152 -5.06 -18.84 -16.25
CA SER A 152 -3.68 -18.78 -16.76
C SER A 152 -2.62 -19.22 -15.75
N LEU A 153 -2.93 -19.20 -14.45
CA LEU A 153 -1.97 -19.51 -13.39
C LEU A 153 -2.10 -20.98 -12.92
N GLN A 154 -1.02 -21.75 -13.07
CA GLN A 154 -0.88 -23.07 -12.48
C GLN A 154 -0.57 -22.96 -10.99
N SER A 155 -1.57 -22.62 -10.18
CA SER A 155 -1.35 -22.50 -8.73
C SER A 155 -1.29 -23.87 -8.03
N PRO A 156 -0.26 -24.11 -7.19
CA PRO A 156 -0.18 -25.29 -6.31
C PRO A 156 -1.16 -25.22 -5.12
N ILE A 157 -1.82 -24.08 -4.90
CA ILE A 157 -2.68 -23.85 -3.73
C ILE A 157 -4.06 -24.47 -3.95
N LYS A 158 -4.55 -25.20 -2.94
CA LYS A 158 -5.88 -25.81 -2.96
C LYS A 158 -6.97 -24.73 -3.08
N GLY A 159 -7.50 -24.57 -4.29
CA GLY A 159 -8.56 -23.62 -4.60
C GLY A 159 -9.92 -24.04 -4.04
N MET A 160 -10.66 -23.05 -3.55
CA MET A 160 -12.10 -23.10 -3.35
C MET A 160 -12.82 -22.62 -4.62
N LYS A 161 -14.11 -22.96 -4.72
CA LYS A 161 -14.99 -22.50 -5.79
C LYS A 161 -16.14 -21.69 -5.21
N GLY A 162 -16.60 -20.70 -5.95
CA GLY A 162 -17.77 -19.91 -5.61
C GLY A 162 -18.29 -19.14 -6.82
N PHE A 163 -19.37 -18.39 -6.62
CA PHE A 163 -20.04 -17.66 -7.68
C PHE A 163 -19.86 -16.15 -7.49
N LEU A 164 -19.27 -15.50 -8.48
CA LEU A 164 -19.26 -14.06 -8.63
C LEU A 164 -20.53 -13.64 -9.37
N SER A 165 -21.32 -12.75 -8.77
CA SER A 165 -22.59 -12.29 -9.35
C SER A 165 -22.40 -11.00 -10.13
N ASN A 166 -23.19 -10.82 -11.18
CA ASN A 166 -23.17 -9.69 -12.11
C ASN A 166 -21.89 -9.56 -12.94
N PHE A 167 -21.20 -10.67 -13.20
CA PHE A 167 -20.01 -10.71 -14.06
C PHE A 167 -20.09 -11.89 -15.02
N HIS A 168 -19.48 -11.71 -16.18
CA HIS A 168 -19.19 -12.78 -17.14
C HIS A 168 -17.75 -12.63 -17.63
N VAL A 169 -17.26 -13.65 -18.34
CA VAL A 169 -15.96 -13.59 -19.00
C VAL A 169 -16.14 -12.99 -20.38
N ASP A 170 -15.34 -11.99 -20.69
CA ASP A 170 -15.22 -11.34 -21.99
C ASP A 170 -13.75 -11.44 -22.46
N PHE A 171 -13.48 -11.04 -23.71
CA PHE A 171 -12.16 -11.09 -24.31
C PHE A 171 -11.72 -9.72 -24.81
N THR A 172 -10.45 -9.37 -24.58
CA THR A 172 -9.84 -8.20 -25.21
C THR A 172 -9.52 -8.48 -26.68
N ASP A 173 -9.21 -7.43 -27.44
CA ASP A 173 -8.74 -7.54 -28.83
C ASP A 173 -7.47 -8.40 -28.98
N LEU A 174 -6.71 -8.58 -27.90
CA LEU A 174 -5.52 -9.42 -27.82
C LEU A 174 -5.82 -10.85 -27.34
N GLY A 175 -7.09 -11.24 -27.22
CA GLY A 175 -7.54 -12.57 -26.80
C GLY A 175 -7.41 -12.86 -25.30
N ARG A 176 -7.09 -11.85 -24.47
CA ARG A 176 -6.97 -11.99 -23.01
C ARG A 176 -8.35 -12.02 -22.37
N LYS A 177 -8.54 -12.87 -21.35
CA LYS A 177 -9.80 -12.98 -20.63
C LYS A 177 -9.92 -11.88 -19.57
N ILE A 178 -11.03 -11.16 -19.59
CA ILE A 178 -11.38 -10.14 -18.59
C ILE A 178 -12.77 -10.41 -18.01
N LEU A 179 -13.01 -9.97 -16.77
CA LEU A 179 -14.33 -10.02 -16.16
C LEU A 179 -15.07 -8.70 -16.41
N ALA A 180 -16.13 -8.76 -17.21
CA ALA A 180 -16.96 -7.61 -17.53
C ALA A 180 -18.29 -7.65 -16.76
N PRO A 181 -18.76 -6.51 -16.22
CA PRO A 181 -20.06 -6.42 -15.56
C PRO A 181 -21.18 -6.86 -16.49
N ALA A 182 -22.01 -7.79 -16.05
CA ALA A 182 -23.19 -8.28 -16.77
C ALA A 182 -24.31 -8.58 -15.78
N LYS A 183 -25.32 -7.69 -15.72
CA LYS A 183 -26.42 -7.80 -14.75
C LYS A 183 -27.12 -9.16 -14.85
N GLY A 184 -27.27 -9.84 -13.72
CA GLY A 184 -27.93 -11.15 -13.64
C GLY A 184 -27.04 -12.35 -14.00
N ALA A 185 -25.85 -12.13 -14.56
CA ALA A 185 -24.89 -13.20 -14.82
C ALA A 185 -24.31 -13.74 -13.51
N ARG A 186 -23.94 -15.03 -13.51
CA ARG A 186 -23.22 -15.69 -12.41
C ARG A 186 -22.04 -16.44 -12.97
N LEU A 187 -20.85 -16.07 -12.55
CA LEU A 187 -19.60 -16.68 -12.98
C LEU A 187 -19.05 -17.58 -11.89
N LEU A 188 -18.74 -18.82 -12.24
CA LEU A 188 -17.97 -19.70 -11.36
C LEU A 188 -16.51 -19.25 -11.34
N VAL A 189 -16.00 -18.93 -10.16
CA VAL A 189 -14.63 -18.46 -9.97
C VAL A 189 -13.87 -19.40 -9.03
N ARG A 190 -12.57 -19.54 -9.26
CA ARG A 190 -11.65 -20.24 -8.36
C ARG A 190 -10.90 -19.21 -7.53
N PHE A 191 -10.81 -19.44 -6.23
CA PHE A 191 -10.05 -18.57 -5.34
C PHE A 191 -9.39 -19.39 -4.26
N ALA A 192 -8.28 -18.93 -3.71
CA ALA A 192 -7.63 -19.59 -2.57
C ALA A 192 -7.39 -18.62 -1.43
N LYS A 193 -7.34 -19.18 -0.24
CA LYS A 193 -6.86 -18.49 0.95
C LYS A 193 -5.34 -18.57 0.95
N THR A 194 -4.69 -17.43 1.12
CA THR A 194 -3.23 -17.34 1.05
C THR A 194 -2.70 -16.20 1.91
N ASP A 195 -1.44 -16.29 2.34
CA ASP A 195 -0.76 -15.19 3.03
C ASP A 195 -0.26 -14.10 2.06
N ILE A 196 0.28 -13.02 2.61
CA ILE A 196 0.75 -11.87 1.81
C ILE A 196 1.99 -12.18 0.96
N GLY A 197 2.86 -13.09 1.40
CA GLY A 197 4.06 -13.48 0.64
C GLY A 197 3.67 -14.25 -0.61
N ASN A 198 2.80 -15.24 -0.44
CA ASN A 198 2.22 -16.01 -1.54
C ASN A 198 1.33 -15.14 -2.45
N PHE A 199 0.60 -14.15 -1.91
CA PHE A 199 -0.16 -13.20 -2.72
C PHE A 199 0.74 -12.36 -3.63
N ARG A 200 1.89 -11.88 -3.11
CA ARG A 200 2.88 -11.15 -3.91
C ARG A 200 3.47 -12.03 -5.00
N GLN A 201 3.89 -13.25 -4.65
CA GLN A 201 4.41 -14.20 -5.63
C GLN A 201 3.41 -14.49 -6.75
N ILE A 202 2.13 -14.68 -6.43
CA ILE A 202 1.08 -14.86 -7.45
C ILE A 202 0.94 -13.60 -8.32
N GLY A 203 1.03 -12.41 -7.73
CA GLY A 203 1.01 -11.16 -8.48
C GLY A 203 2.20 -11.03 -9.43
N ASP A 204 3.40 -11.36 -8.97
CA ASP A 204 4.64 -11.32 -9.75
C ASP A 204 4.61 -12.33 -10.89
N GLU A 205 4.22 -13.59 -10.62
CA GLU A 205 4.03 -14.63 -11.65
C GLU A 205 2.97 -14.22 -12.68
N LEU A 206 1.90 -13.57 -12.25
CA LEU A 206 0.86 -13.10 -13.16
C LEU A 206 1.32 -11.89 -13.98
N ALA A 207 2.16 -11.01 -13.42
CA ALA A 207 2.71 -9.86 -14.12
C ALA A 207 3.69 -10.25 -15.24
N GLU A 208 4.31 -11.44 -15.16
CA GLU A 208 5.10 -12.00 -16.27
C GLU A 208 4.24 -12.46 -17.45
N LEU A 209 2.97 -12.79 -17.21
CA LEU A 209 2.04 -13.37 -18.19
C LEU A 209 1.03 -12.35 -18.73
N GLU A 210 0.63 -11.40 -17.90
CA GLU A 210 -0.45 -10.46 -18.11
C GLU A 210 -0.03 -9.05 -17.67
N ASP A 211 -0.71 -8.03 -18.17
CA ASP A 211 -0.53 -6.66 -17.69
C ASP A 211 -1.24 -6.49 -16.34
N VAL A 212 -0.54 -6.74 -15.22
CA VAL A 212 -1.10 -6.61 -13.86
C VAL A 212 -0.72 -5.27 -13.25
N SER A 213 -1.70 -4.50 -12.76
CA SER A 213 -1.48 -3.17 -12.17
C SER A 213 -1.88 -3.07 -10.70
N ASP A 214 -2.96 -3.75 -10.31
CA ASP A 214 -3.57 -3.67 -8.98
C ASP A 214 -4.55 -4.85 -8.71
N PHE A 215 -5.44 -4.71 -7.73
CA PHE A 215 -6.52 -5.63 -7.45
C PHE A 215 -7.83 -4.93 -7.01
N ARG A 216 -8.96 -5.58 -7.26
CA ARG A 216 -10.29 -5.21 -6.74
C ARG A 216 -10.82 -6.28 -5.80
N THR A 217 -11.51 -5.85 -4.74
CA THR A 217 -12.17 -6.78 -3.80
C THR A 217 -13.65 -6.94 -4.18
N LEU A 218 -14.04 -8.17 -4.56
CA LEU A 218 -15.40 -8.52 -4.94
C LEU A 218 -16.00 -9.54 -3.98
N LYS A 219 -17.34 -9.63 -3.97
CA LYS A 219 -18.08 -10.59 -3.15
C LYS A 219 -18.33 -11.87 -3.96
N VAL A 220 -17.86 -13.00 -3.44
CA VAL A 220 -18.07 -14.34 -4.02
C VAL A 220 -18.95 -15.14 -3.09
N SER A 221 -20.04 -15.69 -3.60
CA SER A 221 -20.97 -16.53 -2.84
C SER A 221 -20.59 -18.01 -2.96
N GLN A 222 -20.39 -18.66 -1.82
CA GLN A 222 -20.18 -20.11 -1.75
C GLN A 222 -21.50 -20.88 -1.81
N VAL A 223 -21.40 -22.18 -2.08
CA VAL A 223 -22.56 -23.10 -2.20
C VAL A 223 -23.37 -23.18 -0.90
N ASN A 224 -22.71 -23.02 0.25
CA ASN A 224 -23.34 -22.99 1.58
C ASN A 224 -24.06 -21.66 1.91
N GLY A 225 -24.12 -20.70 0.97
CA GLY A 225 -24.74 -19.39 1.16
C GLY A 225 -23.83 -18.33 1.78
N GLN A 226 -22.62 -18.70 2.23
CA GLN A 226 -21.65 -17.74 2.75
C GLN A 226 -21.14 -16.82 1.64
N THR A 227 -21.03 -15.52 1.92
CA THR A 227 -20.42 -14.55 1.01
C THR A 227 -19.04 -14.14 1.52
N LEU A 228 -18.03 -14.31 0.68
CA LEU A 228 -16.63 -14.05 0.98
C LEU A 228 -16.12 -12.86 0.16
N LYS A 229 -15.20 -12.08 0.74
CA LYS A 229 -14.48 -11.02 0.04
C LYS A 229 -13.23 -11.60 -0.60
N VAL A 230 -13.15 -11.53 -1.92
CA VAL A 230 -12.06 -12.12 -2.73
C VAL A 230 -11.42 -11.02 -3.57
N ARG A 231 -10.09 -10.97 -3.60
CA ARG A 231 -9.29 -10.04 -4.40
C ARG A 231 -9.09 -10.61 -5.80
N PHE A 232 -9.37 -9.80 -6.81
CA PHE A 232 -9.17 -10.11 -8.22
C PHE A 232 -8.17 -9.12 -8.78
N PHE A 233 -7.15 -9.59 -9.50
CA PHE A 233 -6.18 -8.71 -10.12
C PHE A 233 -6.81 -7.86 -11.24
N THR A 234 -6.29 -6.66 -11.44
CA THR A 234 -6.70 -5.74 -12.50
C THR A 234 -5.53 -5.37 -13.39
N ASP A 235 -5.82 -5.03 -14.64
CA ASP A 235 -4.83 -4.54 -15.59
C ASP A 235 -4.62 -3.03 -15.52
N SER A 236 -3.69 -2.48 -16.31
CA SER A 236 -3.40 -1.03 -16.33
C SER A 236 -4.61 -0.15 -16.69
N ASN A 237 -5.68 -0.74 -17.24
CA ASN A 237 -6.94 -0.08 -17.57
C ASN A 237 -8.04 -0.34 -16.51
N ASP A 238 -7.67 -0.86 -15.34
CA ASP A 238 -8.57 -1.15 -14.22
C ASP A 238 -9.68 -2.18 -14.56
N ARG A 239 -9.39 -3.07 -15.54
CA ARG A 239 -10.24 -4.20 -15.91
C ARG A 239 -9.82 -5.44 -15.11
N ILE A 240 -10.79 -6.22 -14.66
CA ILE A 240 -10.52 -7.41 -13.84
C ILE A 240 -10.01 -8.56 -14.72
N ILE A 241 -8.89 -9.16 -14.35
CA ILE A 241 -8.24 -10.27 -15.09
C ILE A 241 -8.85 -11.61 -14.63
N ALA A 242 -9.07 -12.52 -15.59
CA ALA A 242 -9.82 -13.77 -15.41
C ALA A 242 -8.99 -15.06 -15.63
#